data_AF-A0ABD5VMB9-F1
#
_entry.id   AF-A0ABD5VMB9-F1
#
_cell.length_a   1.000
_cell.length_b   1.000
_cell.length_c   1.000
_cell.angle_alpha   90.00
_cell.angle_beta   90.00
_cell.angle_gamma   90.00
#
_symmetry.space_group_name_H-M   'P 1'
#
loop_
_entity.id
_entity.type
_entity.pdbx_description
1 polymer ?
#
loop_
_entity_poly.entity_id
_entity_poly.type
_entity_poly.pdbx_seq_one_letter_code
_entity_poly.pdbx_strand_id
1 'polypeptide(L)'
;MIDTTTHRLAHGITLPGRTQRALEEPMAVTLYKKGGVYQVRKQDNSTYLVDIVNGTCTCPDPHDHDKHQRRVERELELDRVPTIGGSIP
;
A
#
# COMPACT_ATOMS: atom_id res chain seq x y z
N MET A 1 -35.28 23.18 1.97
CA MET A 1 -33.93 23.01 1.40
C MET A 1 -33.75 21.54 1.11
N ILE A 2 -33.95 21.15 -0.15
CA ILE A 2 -33.67 19.83 -0.76
C ILE A 2 -32.14 19.83 -1.04
N ASP A 3 -31.34 18.76 -0.96
CA ASP A 3 -31.45 17.36 -1.43
C ASP A 3 -30.55 16.47 -0.54
N THR A 4 -30.92 15.27 -0.06
CA THR A 4 -31.14 13.99 -0.76
C THR A 4 -30.03 13.58 -1.74
N THR A 5 -28.84 13.24 -1.23
CA THR A 5 -27.89 12.40 -1.97
C THR A 5 -27.70 11.06 -1.26
N THR A 6 -28.64 10.18 -1.58
CA THR A 6 -28.48 8.74 -1.76
C THR A 6 -27.03 8.31 -1.94
N HIS A 7 -26.51 7.52 -0.99
CA HIS A 7 -25.48 6.53 -1.31
C HIS A 7 -26.02 5.15 -0.95
N ARG A 8 -26.77 4.58 -1.89
CA ARG A 8 -27.26 3.20 -1.85
C ARG A 8 -26.35 2.36 -2.74
N LEU A 9 -25.35 1.72 -2.13
CA LEU A 9 -24.70 0.48 -2.58
C LEU A 9 -24.35 -0.26 -1.28
N ALA A 10 -25.29 -1.05 -0.74
CA ALA A 10 -25.33 -2.51 -0.90
C ALA A 10 -24.36 -3.24 0.05
N HIS A 11 -24.96 -4.04 0.94
CA HIS A 11 -24.40 -4.98 1.93
C HIS A 11 -23.90 -4.41 3.26
N GLY A 12 -24.80 -4.44 4.24
CA GLY A 12 -24.54 -4.19 5.65
C GLY A 12 -23.70 -5.31 6.27
N ILE A 13 -22.39 -5.11 6.26
CA ILE A 13 -21.48 -5.72 7.22
C ILE A 13 -20.78 -4.55 7.90
N THR A 14 -21.21 -4.18 9.11
CA THR A 14 -20.43 -3.26 9.95
C THR A 14 -19.19 -4.02 10.39
N LEU A 15 -18.11 -3.87 9.62
CA LEU A 15 -16.81 -4.40 9.99
C LEU A 15 -16.36 -3.66 11.26
N PRO A 16 -15.85 -4.36 12.29
CA PRO A 16 -15.32 -3.68 13.47
C PRO A 16 -14.27 -2.67 13.02
N GLY A 17 -14.18 -1.50 13.67
CA GLY A 17 -13.42 -0.34 13.15
C GLY A 17 -11.95 -0.61 12.81
N ARG A 18 -11.36 -1.69 13.32
CA ARG A 18 -10.03 -2.18 12.93
C ARG A 18 -10.01 -2.87 11.57
N THR A 19 -11.05 -3.65 11.23
CA THR A 19 -11.18 -4.38 9.96
C THR A 19 -11.61 -3.45 8.83
N GLN A 20 -12.48 -2.47 9.09
CA GLN A 20 -12.79 -1.41 8.13
C GLN A 20 -11.53 -0.61 7.78
N ARG A 21 -10.77 -0.19 8.80
CA ARG A 21 -9.51 0.55 8.63
C ARG A 21 -8.43 -0.26 7.90
N ALA A 22 -8.35 -1.58 8.10
CA ALA A 22 -7.40 -2.44 7.38
C ALA A 22 -7.73 -2.61 5.87
N LEU A 23 -9.00 -2.46 5.48
CA LEU A 23 -9.44 -2.54 4.08
C LEU A 23 -9.47 -1.17 3.40
N GLU A 24 -9.67 -0.09 4.17
CA GLU A 24 -9.72 1.28 3.67
C GLU A 24 -8.36 2.00 3.70
N GLU A 25 -7.39 1.58 4.53
CA GLU A 25 -6.07 2.22 4.59
C GLU A 25 -5.34 2.07 3.24
N PRO A 26 -5.25 3.15 2.42
CA PRO A 26 -4.60 3.08 1.14
C PRO A 26 -3.10 3.15 1.39
N MET A 27 -2.44 2.00 1.38
CA MET A 27 -0.99 1.94 1.27
C MET A 27 -0.64 2.14 -0.20
N ALA A 28 -0.26 3.36 -0.56
CA ALA A 28 0.21 3.66 -1.90
C ALA A 28 1.68 3.21 -2.02
N VAL A 29 1.96 2.36 -3.01
CA VAL A 29 3.32 1.95 -3.35
C VAL A 29 3.72 2.64 -4.64
N THR A 30 4.86 3.30 -4.66
CA THR A 30 5.42 3.94 -5.86
C THR A 30 6.90 3.62 -5.99
N LEU A 31 7.37 3.37 -7.23
CA LEU A 31 8.79 3.21 -7.47
C LEU A 31 9.52 4.52 -7.13
N TYR A 32 10.44 4.46 -6.17
CA TYR A 32 11.18 5.63 -5.68
C TYR A 32 12.50 5.81 -6.44
N LYS A 33 13.26 4.71 -6.63
CA LYS A 33 14.56 4.74 -7.31
C LYS A 33 14.74 3.51 -8.19
N LYS A 34 15.25 3.72 -9.40
CA LYS A 34 15.74 2.64 -10.27
C LYS A 34 16.75 1.79 -9.49
N GLY A 35 16.56 0.47 -9.51
CA GLY A 35 17.28 -0.46 -8.65
C GLY A 35 16.44 -1.11 -7.54
N GLY A 36 15.11 -0.94 -7.57
CA GLY A 36 14.20 -1.72 -6.70
C GLY A 36 13.92 -1.10 -5.34
N VAL A 37 14.04 0.23 -5.21
CA VAL A 37 13.58 0.94 -4.01
C VAL A 37 12.18 1.48 -4.25
N TYR A 38 11.26 1.10 -3.38
CA TYR A 38 9.85 1.49 -3.42
C TYR A 38 9.52 2.35 -2.21
N GLN A 39 8.71 3.36 -2.45
CA GLN A 39 8.14 4.18 -1.40
C GLN A 39 6.76 3.64 -1.03
N VAL A 40 6.57 3.36 0.24
CA VAL A 40 5.29 2.94 0.81
C VAL A 40 4.75 4.08 1.66
N ARG A 41 3.67 4.71 1.19
CA ARG A 41 2.98 5.78 1.92
C ARG A 41 1.77 5.21 2.65
N LYS A 42 1.70 5.42 3.95
CA LYS A 42 0.54 5.09 4.79
C LYS A 42 -0.47 6.23 4.82
N GLN A 43 -1.64 5.96 5.40
CA GLN A 43 -2.73 6.92 5.53
C GLN A 43 -2.40 8.12 6.43
N ASP A 44 -1.54 7.95 7.44
CA ASP A 44 -1.02 9.03 8.29
C ASP A 44 0.04 9.89 7.59
N ASN A 45 0.19 9.73 6.27
CA ASN A 45 1.20 10.35 5.43
C ASN A 45 2.65 9.96 5.81
N SER A 46 2.83 9.02 6.74
CA SER A 46 4.14 8.43 6.99
C SER A 46 4.59 7.65 5.76
N THR A 47 5.86 7.82 5.44
CA THR A 47 6.46 7.29 4.24
C THR A 47 7.66 6.47 4.62
N TYR A 48 7.78 5.28 4.05
CA TYR A 48 8.92 4.39 4.26
C TYR A 48 9.49 3.95 2.93
N LEU A 49 10.81 3.84 2.88
CA LEU A 49 11.50 3.26 1.74
C LEU A 49 11.71 1.77 2.01
N VAL A 50 11.43 0.98 0.98
CA VAL A 50 11.61 -0.46 0.97
C VAL A 50 12.55 -0.78 -0.16
N ASP A 51 13.69 -1.33 0.17
CA ASP A 51 14.64 -1.86 -0.80
C ASP A 51 14.48 -3.38 -0.84
N ILE A 52 13.82 -3.88 -1.89
CA ILE A 52 13.60 -5.32 -2.05
C ILE A 52 14.85 -6.06 -2.55
N VAL A 53 15.84 -5.34 -3.08
CA VAL A 53 17.12 -5.94 -3.50
C VAL A 53 17.98 -6.25 -2.29
N ASN A 54 18.02 -5.32 -1.34
CA ASN A 54 18.76 -5.46 -0.09
C ASN A 54 17.92 -6.01 1.07
N GLY A 55 16.61 -6.19 0.90
CA GLY A 55 15.69 -6.70 1.93
C GLY A 55 15.50 -5.76 3.12
N THR A 56 15.57 -4.44 2.91
CA THR A 56 15.54 -3.45 4.00
C THR A 56 14.30 -2.56 3.96
N CYS A 57 13.87 -2.09 5.14
CA CYS A 57 12.82 -1.09 5.28
C CYS A 57 13.23 0.02 6.26
N THR A 58 12.87 1.27 5.96
CA THR A 58 13.12 2.43 6.84
C THR A 58 12.02 2.65 7.89
N CYS A 59 11.16 1.66 8.14
CA CYS A 59 10.14 1.79 9.18
C CYS A 59 10.75 1.76 10.59
N PRO A 60 10.05 2.28 11.62
CA PRO A 60 10.59 2.37 12.98
C PRO A 60 10.84 1.00 13.63
N ASP A 61 10.25 -0.05 13.06
CA ASP A 61 10.34 -1.44 13.52
C ASP A 61 10.66 -2.36 12.33
N PRO A 62 11.89 -2.28 11.78
CA PRO A 62 12.27 -3.09 10.64
C PRO A 62 12.56 -4.51 11.08
N HIS A 63 11.98 -5.47 10.36
CA HIS A 63 12.23 -6.90 10.53
C HIS A 63 12.44 -7.52 9.16
N ASP A 64 13.10 -8.69 9.14
CA ASP A 64 13.16 -9.51 7.93
C ASP A 64 11.73 -9.79 7.44
N HIS A 65 11.46 -9.40 6.20
CA HIS A 65 10.17 -9.58 5.57
C HIS A 65 9.03 -8.87 6.34
N ASP A 66 9.19 -7.59 6.67
CA ASP A 66 8.14 -6.80 7.31
C ASP A 66 6.88 -6.59 6.41
N LYS A 67 5.84 -5.94 6.97
CA LYS A 67 4.58 -5.72 6.25
C LYS A 67 4.71 -4.83 5.02
N HIS A 68 5.68 -3.93 4.99
CA HIS A 68 5.91 -3.02 3.87
C HIS A 68 6.63 -3.76 2.74
N GLN A 69 7.58 -4.65 3.05
CA GLN A 69 8.19 -5.56 2.08
C GLN A 69 7.15 -6.45 1.40
N ARG A 70 6.30 -7.14 2.19
CA ARG A 70 5.20 -7.97 1.65
C ARG A 70 4.22 -7.17 0.80
N ARG A 71 3.95 -5.91 1.16
CA ARG A 71 3.09 -5.05 0.36
C ARG A 71 3.70 -4.73 -1.00
N VAL A 72 4.99 -4.40 -1.05
CA VAL A 72 5.72 -4.12 -2.30
C VAL A 72 5.75 -5.36 -3.20
N GLU A 73 6.10 -6.52 -2.64
CA GLU A 73 6.09 -7.79 -3.37
C GLU A 73 4.73 -8.08 -3.99
N ARG A 74 3.64 -7.88 -3.22
CA ARG A 74 2.29 -8.09 -3.74
C ARG A 74 1.90 -7.13 -4.86
N GLU A 75 2.29 -5.86 -4.78
CA GLU A 75 2.00 -4.90 -5.85
C GLU A 75 2.80 -5.23 -7.12
N LEU A 76 4.01 -5.80 -6.96
CA LEU A 76 4.83 -6.30 -8.07
C LEU A 76 4.21 -7.55 -8.70
N GLU A 77 3.79 -8.53 -7.89
CA GLU A 77 3.08 -9.73 -8.35
C GLU A 77 1.79 -9.40 -9.13
N LEU A 78 1.17 -8.26 -8.81
CA LEU A 78 -0.05 -7.78 -9.47
C LEU A 78 0.24 -6.84 -10.65
N ASP A 79 1.51 -6.61 -11.00
CA ASP A 79 1.96 -5.65 -12.03
C ASP A 79 1.38 -4.23 -11.84
N ARG A 80 1.11 -3.84 -10.59
CA ARG A 80 0.54 -2.53 -10.25
C ARG A 80 1.60 -1.46 -10.05
N VAL A 81 2.85 -1.87 -9.84
CA VAL A 81 4.01 -0.98 -9.74
C VAL A 81 5.11 -1.47 -10.70
N PRO A 82 5.94 -0.56 -11.23
CA PRO A 82 6.98 -0.95 -12.18
C PRO A 82 8.02 -1.88 -11.54
N THR A 83 8.30 -3.01 -12.20
CA THR A 83 9.32 -3.98 -11.78
C THR A 83 10.75 -3.48 -12.05
N ILE A 84 11.72 -3.98 -11.28
CA ILE A 84 13.17 -3.65 -11.36
C ILE A 84 13.73 -3.81 -12.79
N GLY A 85 13.22 -4.78 -13.55
CA GLY A 85 13.61 -5.04 -14.95
C GLY A 85 12.98 -4.11 -15.99
N GLY A 86 12.09 -3.20 -15.59
CA GLY A 86 11.39 -2.30 -16.50
C GLY A 86 10.34 -3.03 -17.33
N SER A 87 9.15 -3.20 -16.75
CA SER A 87 7.93 -3.19 -17.54
C SER A 87 7.00 -2.18 -16.88
N ILE A 88 6.81 -1.08 -17.58
CA ILE A 88 5.78 -0.09 -17.31
C ILE A 88 4.68 -0.41 -18.34
N PRO A 89 3.42 -0.69 -17.93
CA PRO A 89 2.33 -0.86 -18.87
C PRO A 89 2.00 0.42 -19.65
#